data_AF-A0A544TNV0-F1
#
_entry.id   AF-A0A544TNV0-F1
#
_cell.length_a   1.000
_cell.length_b   1.000
_cell.length_c   1.000
_cell.angle_alpha   90.00
_cell.angle_beta   90.00
_cell.angle_gamma   90.00
#
_symmetry.space_group_name_H-M   'P 1'
#
loop_
_entity.id
_entity.type
_entity.pdbx_description
1 polymer ?
#
loop_
_entity_poly.entity_id
_entity_poly.type
_entity_poly.pdbx_seq_one_letter_code
_entity_poly.pdbx_strand_id
1 'polypeptide(L)'
;MYYERSVWLIHIPKINFILWGIAMFLLIGGFTVLWLMNIKKLSIILSILCTFACAVLLYGGSFSYVILSEEAIDLGKAFSKDKQSYNWENIERIHYYDD
;
A
#
# COMPACT_ATOMS: atom_id res chain seq x y z
N MET A 1 -20.36 21.48 12.23
CA MET A 1 -20.85 20.09 12.38
C MET A 1 -19.79 19.19 11.76
N TYR A 2 -19.04 18.45 12.56
CA TYR A 2 -18.17 17.38 12.05
C TYR A 2 -19.07 16.19 11.80
N TYR A 3 -19.39 15.93 10.53
CA TYR A 3 -20.13 14.73 10.14
C TYR A 3 -19.18 13.55 10.38
N GLU A 4 -19.40 12.82 11.48
CA GLU A 4 -18.82 11.50 11.66
C GLU A 4 -19.43 10.61 10.58
N ARG A 5 -18.74 10.49 9.43
CA ARG A 5 -19.09 9.47 8.44
C ARG A 5 -19.01 8.13 9.17
N SER A 6 -20.16 7.52 9.42
CA SER A 6 -20.26 6.13 9.86
C SER A 6 -19.61 5.27 8.77
N VAL A 7 -18.37 4.85 9.04
CA VAL A 7 -17.63 3.95 8.17
C VAL A 7 -18.12 2.53 8.47
N TRP A 8 -18.72 1.90 7.48
CA TRP A 8 -19.28 0.54 7.61
C TRP A 8 -18.20 -0.52 7.44
N LEU A 9 -17.26 -0.30 6.51
CA LEU A 9 -16.22 -1.28 6.21
C LEU A 9 -14.97 -0.59 5.67
N ILE A 10 -13.82 -0.96 6.22
CA ILE A 10 -12.51 -0.62 5.69
C ILE A 10 -11.91 -1.91 5.13
N HIS A 11 -11.88 -2.02 3.80
CA HIS A 11 -11.22 -3.14 3.13
C HIS A 11 -9.84 -2.72 2.67
N ILE A 12 -8.82 -3.47 3.10
CA ILE A 12 -7.43 -3.27 2.69
C ILE A 12 -7.17 -4.19 1.48
N PRO A 13 -6.89 -3.62 0.29
CA PRO A 13 -6.66 -4.42 -0.91
C PRO A 13 -5.55 -5.45 -0.76
N LYS A 14 -5.72 -6.65 -1.36
CA LYS A 14 -4.70 -7.72 -1.37
C LYS A 14 -3.32 -7.24 -1.82
N ILE A 15 -3.26 -6.26 -2.73
CA ILE A 15 -2.02 -5.67 -3.22
C ILE A 15 -1.16 -5.06 -2.10
N ASN A 16 -1.76 -4.55 -1.01
CA ASN A 16 -1.01 -4.02 0.12
C ASN A 16 -0.26 -5.11 0.87
N PHE A 17 -0.85 -6.30 1.01
CA PHE A 17 -0.19 -7.44 1.64
C PHE A 17 0.98 -7.94 0.79
N ILE A 18 0.81 -7.96 -0.53
CA ILE A 18 1.90 -8.32 -1.47
C ILE A 18 3.04 -7.28 -1.39
N LEU A 19 2.70 -5.99 -1.44
CA LEU A 19 3.68 -4.90 -1.32
C LEU A 19 4.44 -4.96 0.01
N TRP A 20 3.73 -5.22 1.10
CA TRP A 20 4.33 -5.40 2.42
C TRP A 20 5.27 -6.61 2.47
N GLY A 21 4.87 -7.75 1.91
CA GLY A 21 5.70 -8.94 1.83
C GLY A 21 6.99 -8.72 1.04
N ILE A 22 6.90 -8.08 -0.13
CA ILE A 22 8.07 -7.74 -0.96
C ILE A 22 8.98 -6.75 -0.22
N ALA A 23 8.41 -5.74 0.45
CA ALA A 23 9.16 -4.77 1.23
C ALA A 23 9.94 -5.43 2.37
N MET A 24 9.30 -6.31 3.15
CA MET A 24 9.96 -7.06 4.22
C MET A 24 11.04 -7.99 3.69
N PHE A 25 10.80 -8.67 2.57
CA PHE A 25 11.80 -9.51 1.93
C PHE A 25 13.03 -8.72 1.48
N LEU A 26 12.85 -7.55 0.87
CA LEU A 26 13.95 -6.66 0.49
C LEU A 26 14.76 -6.18 1.70
N LEU A 27 14.08 -5.86 2.79
CA LEU A 27 14.71 -5.37 4.02
C LEU A 27 15.55 -6.47 4.67
N ILE A 28 15.01 -7.68 4.82
CA ILE A 28 15.73 -8.86 5.31
C ILE A 28 16.89 -9.21 4.37
N GLY A 29 16.66 -9.16 3.06
CA GLY A 29 17.69 -9.40 2.04
C GLY A 29 18.84 -8.39 2.14
N GLY A 30 18.55 -7.11 2.33
CA GLY A 30 19.56 -6.06 2.52
C GLY A 30 20.47 -6.34 3.72
N PHE A 31 19.90 -6.71 4.86
CA PHE A 31 20.68 -7.09 6.05
C PHE A 31 21.48 -8.39 5.85
N THR A 32 20.88 -9.36 5.16
CA THR A 32 21.53 -10.64 4.86
C THR A 32 22.75 -10.44 3.96
N VAL A 33 22.65 -9.56 2.96
CA VAL A 33 23.77 -9.21 2.08
C VAL A 33 24.87 -8.46 2.83
N LEU A 34 24.51 -7.50 3.70
CA LEU A 34 25.47 -6.81 4.57
C LEU A 34 26.29 -7.80 5.41
N TRP A 35 25.61 -8.80 5.98
CA TRP A 35 26.22 -9.83 6.80
C TRP A 35 27.12 -10.77 5.98
N LEU A 36 26.62 -11.33 4.86
CA LEU A 36 27.37 -12.27 4.03
C LEU A 36 28.61 -11.64 3.38
N MET A 37 28.55 -10.36 3.01
CA MET A 37 29.66 -9.67 2.35
C MET A 37 30.63 -8.99 3.33
N ASN A 38 30.47 -9.20 4.64
CA ASN A 38 31.35 -8.68 5.69
C ASN A 38 31.51 -7.14 5.61
N ILE A 39 30.40 -6.43 5.44
CA ILE A 39 30.33 -4.95 5.49
C ILE A 39 31.29 -4.28 4.47
N LYS A 40 31.49 -4.90 3.30
CA LYS A 40 32.21 -4.27 2.19
C LYS A 40 31.45 -3.04 1.68
N LYS A 41 32.17 -2.06 1.11
CA LYS A 41 31.55 -0.83 0.57
C LYS A 41 30.40 -1.11 -0.41
N LEU A 42 30.53 -2.15 -1.24
CA LEU A 42 29.48 -2.58 -2.18
C LEU A 42 28.23 -3.10 -1.47
N SER A 43 28.36 -3.87 -0.39
CA SER A 43 27.19 -4.40 0.34
C SER A 43 26.45 -3.32 1.11
N ILE A 44 27.17 -2.29 1.58
CA ILE A 44 26.56 -1.10 2.17
C ILE A 44 25.68 -0.38 1.14
N ILE A 45 26.22 -0.12 -0.06
CA ILE A 45 25.46 0.51 -1.15
C ILE A 45 24.22 -0.33 -1.51
N LEU A 46 24.39 -1.65 -1.66
CA LEU A 46 23.28 -2.54 -2.00
C LEU A 46 22.20 -2.55 -0.91
N SER A 47 22.58 -2.60 0.36
CA SER A 47 21.62 -2.55 1.45
C SER A 47 20.90 -1.19 1.53
N ILE A 48 21.59 -0.08 1.27
CA ILE A 48 20.94 1.23 1.21
C ILE A 48 19.88 1.26 0.10
N LEU A 49 20.21 0.71 -1.08
CA LEU A 49 19.26 0.58 -2.18
C LEU A 49 18.06 -0.31 -1.81
N CYS A 50 18.28 -1.45 -1.16
CA CYS A 50 17.21 -2.32 -0.69
C CYS A 50 16.30 -1.62 0.33
N THR A 51 16.86 -0.89 1.29
CA THR A 51 16.11 -0.12 2.28
C THR A 51 15.30 1.00 1.61
N PHE A 52 15.89 1.69 0.64
CA PHE A 52 15.19 2.75 -0.11
C PHE A 52 14.03 2.17 -0.93
N ALA A 53 14.25 1.05 -1.64
CA ALA A 53 13.20 0.36 -2.37
C ALA A 53 12.07 -0.10 -1.44
N CYS A 54 12.40 -0.63 -0.26
CA CYS A 54 11.43 -0.97 0.78
C CYS A 54 10.59 0.24 1.20
N ALA A 55 11.23 1.39 1.45
CA ALA A 55 10.52 2.61 1.82
C ALA A 55 9.54 3.08 0.72
N VAL A 56 9.94 3.01 -0.55
CA VAL A 56 9.08 3.36 -1.69
C VAL A 56 7.87 2.43 -1.79
N LEU A 57 8.07 1.12 -1.62
CA LEU A 57 6.98 0.13 -1.66
C LEU A 57 5.98 0.34 -0.52
N LEU A 58 6.46 0.57 0.71
CA LEU A 58 5.62 0.85 1.87
C LEU A 58 4.87 2.18 1.71
N TYR A 59 5.54 3.20 1.18
CA TYR A 59 4.90 4.49 0.89
C TYR A 59 3.79 4.34 -0.15
N GLY A 60 4.04 3.61 -1.24
CA GLY A 60 3.04 3.33 -2.27
C GLY A 60 1.84 2.55 -1.76
N GLY A 61 2.07 1.52 -0.93
CA GLY A 61 1.01 0.73 -0.31
C GLY A 61 0.17 1.52 0.70
N SER A 62 0.73 2.53 1.36
CA SER A 62 0.00 3.35 2.33
C SER A 62 -1.19 4.12 1.73
N PHE A 63 -1.20 4.34 0.42
CA PHE A 63 -2.29 5.02 -0.29
C PHE A 63 -3.45 4.11 -0.67
N SER A 64 -3.30 2.78 -0.62
CA SER A 64 -4.37 1.90 -1.06
C SER A 64 -5.33 1.58 0.08
N TYR A 65 -6.58 1.97 -0.06
CA TYR A 65 -7.65 1.63 0.87
C TYR A 65 -8.99 1.63 0.14
N VAL A 66 -9.94 0.84 0.62
CA VAL A 66 -11.34 0.92 0.19
C VAL A 66 -12.17 1.17 1.44
N ILE A 67 -12.86 2.30 1.47
CA ILE A 67 -13.72 2.69 2.58
C ILE A 67 -15.15 2.76 2.06
N LEU A 68 -16.04 1.99 2.67
CA LEU A 68 -17.48 2.13 2.47
C LEU A 68 -18.05 2.96 3.62
N SER A 69 -18.70 4.07 3.27
CA SER A 69 -19.44 4.94 4.19
C SER A 69 -20.91 5.01 3.78
N GLU A 70 -21.78 5.54 4.64
CA GLU A 70 -23.21 5.71 4.33
C GLU A 70 -23.48 6.52 3.06
N GLU A 71 -22.60 7.46 2.72
CA GLU A 71 -22.81 8.40 1.62
C GLU A 71 -21.99 8.02 0.37
N ALA A 72 -20.82 7.40 0.54
CA ALA A 72 -19.91 7.17 -0.57
C ALA A 72 -19.00 5.96 -0.40
N ILE A 73 -18.51 5.44 -1.53
CA ILE A 73 -17.37 4.53 -1.62
C ILE A 73 -16.11 5.34 -1.96
N ASP A 74 -15.14 5.33 -1.04
CA ASP A 74 -13.84 5.97 -1.22
C ASP A 74 -12.79 4.91 -1.57
N LEU A 75 -12.17 5.05 -2.74
CA LEU A 75 -11.14 4.16 -3.28
C LEU A 75 -9.82 4.92 -3.40
N GLY A 76 -8.82 4.45 -2.67
CA GLY A 76 -7.40 4.80 -2.84
C GLY A 76 -6.67 3.68 -3.58
N LYS A 77 -5.94 4.02 -4.64
CA LYS A 77 -5.09 3.07 -5.38
C LYS A 77 -3.65 3.12 -4.84
N ALA A 78 -2.98 1.97 -4.79
CA ALA A 78 -1.57 1.91 -4.43
C ALA A 78 -0.75 2.78 -5.41
N PHE A 79 0.21 3.55 -4.90
CA PHE A 79 1.03 4.51 -5.64
C PHE A 79 0.31 5.69 -6.29
N SER A 80 -1.01 5.83 -6.12
CA SER A 80 -1.73 7.03 -6.58
C SER A 80 -2.19 7.87 -5.40
N LYS A 81 -2.04 9.18 -5.53
CA LYS A 81 -2.66 10.15 -4.61
C LYS A 81 -4.12 10.42 -4.96
N ASP A 82 -4.60 9.92 -6.10
CA ASP A 82 -5.96 10.10 -6.54
C ASP A 82 -6.90 9.30 -5.64
N LYS A 83 -7.75 10.03 -4.93
CA LYS A 83 -8.85 9.47 -4.15
C LYS A 83 -10.09 9.55 -5.02
N GLN A 84 -10.62 8.40 -5.40
CA GLN A 84 -11.90 8.35 -6.10
C GLN A 84 -13.01 8.18 -5.06
N SER A 85 -13.92 9.14 -5.00
CA SER A 85 -15.09 9.09 -4.12
C SER A 85 -16.34 8.98 -4.98
N TYR A 86 -17.11 7.91 -4.81
CA TYR A 86 -18.36 7.69 -5.54
C TYR A 86 -19.52 7.73 -4.56
N ASN A 87 -20.40 8.73 -4.69
CA ASN A 87 -21.61 8.82 -3.89
C ASN A 87 -22.64 7.79 -4.40
N TRP A 88 -23.32 7.08 -3.49
CA TRP A 88 -24.28 6.02 -3.81
C TRP A 88 -25.38 6.46 -4.78
N GLU A 89 -25.83 7.71 -4.72
CA GLU A 89 -26.85 8.26 -5.62
C GLU A 89 -26.42 8.25 -7.11
N ASN A 90 -25.12 8.27 -7.37
CA ASN A 90 -24.54 8.30 -8.72
C ASN A 90 -24.03 6.94 -9.19
N ILE A 91 -24.20 5.87 -8.40
CA ILE A 91 -23.73 4.53 -8.74
C ILE A 91 -24.87 3.75 -9.39
N GLU A 92 -24.86 3.66 -10.72
CA GLU A 92 -25.87 2.88 -11.45
C GLU A 92 -25.67 1.36 -11.29
N ARG A 93 -24.42 0.87 -11.27
CA ARG A 93 -24.08 -0.56 -11.12
C ARG A 93 -22.71 -0.77 -10.48
N ILE A 94 -22.63 -1.76 -9.60
CA ILE A 94 -21.36 -2.23 -9.03
C ILE A 94 -20.96 -3.50 -9.76
N HIS A 95 -19.87 -3.45 -10.51
CA HIS A 95 -19.29 -4.64 -11.13
C HIS A 95 -18.23 -5.23 -10.19
N TYR A 96 -18.51 -6.41 -9.64
CA TYR A 96 -17.54 -7.20 -8.88
C TYR A 96 -16.78 -8.10 -9.86
N TYR A 97 -15.47 -7.90 -9.96
CA TYR A 97 -14.57 -8.77 -10.73
C TYR A 97 -13.71 -9.54 -9.71
N ASP A 98 -13.88 -10.86 -9.68
CA ASP A 98 -13.04 -11.79 -8.93
C ASP A 98 -11.77 -12.05 -9.78
N ASP A 99 -10.70 -11.31 -9.52
CA ASP A 99 -9.34 -11.62 -9.99
C ASP A 99 -8.45 -12.03 -8.80
#